data_AF-E6L017-F1
#
_entry.id   AF-E6L017-F1
#
_cell.length_a   1.000
_cell.length_b   1.000
_cell.length_c   1.000
_cell.angle_alpha   90.00
_cell.angle_beta   90.00
_cell.angle_gamma   90.00
#
_symmetry.space_group_name_H-M   'P 1'
#
loop_
_entity.id
_entity.type
_entity.pdbx_description
1 polymer ?
#
loop_
_entity_poly.entity_id
_entity_poly.type
_entity_poly.pdbx_seq_one_letter_code
_entity_poly.pdbx_strand_id
1 'polypeptide(L)'
;MKGIGIVPFGVNKESNMKKTFVFLTALLLAACSSSPSTKPALNSQVNAKAQGDVPLVPPKETKNGFLQLVPGIFYYVDTNSVWVDNKDKRLIHFDVVINLDKGLYVFKDHPTLYAKSMRQYKILNCESHYFTHVRSDFYADFWGDGIRTAPKRQSQHTIALQPQSSLYTLGQVMCANMYRRK
;
A
#
# COMPACT_ATOMS: atom_id res chain seq x y z
N MET A 1 -41.13 -13.54 -48.58
CA MET A 1 -42.58 -13.64 -48.29
C MET A 1 -42.78 -14.45 -47.03
N LYS A 2 -43.54 -13.90 -46.06
CA LYS A 2 -44.18 -14.54 -44.89
C LYS A 2 -43.23 -15.18 -43.85
N GLY A 3 -43.37 -14.96 -42.54
CA GLY A 3 -44.42 -14.28 -41.81
C GLY A 3 -44.06 -14.17 -40.33
N ILE A 4 -44.62 -13.14 -39.71
CA ILE A 4 -44.66 -12.82 -38.29
C ILE A 4 -45.58 -13.81 -37.56
N GLY A 5 -45.25 -14.19 -36.32
CA GLY A 5 -46.13 -14.91 -35.39
C GLY A 5 -45.67 -14.65 -33.95
N ILE A 6 -46.16 -13.58 -33.31
CA ILE A 6 -47.24 -13.57 -32.30
C ILE A 6 -46.82 -14.16 -30.93
N VAL A 7 -46.72 -13.25 -29.96
CA VAL A 7 -46.74 -13.46 -28.51
C VAL A 7 -48.14 -13.94 -28.08
N PRO A 8 -48.26 -14.69 -26.98
CA PRO A 8 -49.34 -14.38 -26.06
C PRO A 8 -48.84 -14.14 -24.63
N PHE A 9 -49.33 -13.02 -24.11
CA PHE A 9 -49.55 -12.74 -22.70
C PHE A 9 -50.26 -13.92 -22.01
N GLY A 10 -49.82 -14.23 -20.80
CA GLY A 10 -50.52 -15.12 -19.87
C GLY A 10 -50.33 -14.66 -18.44
N VAL A 11 -51.08 -13.64 -18.04
CA VAL A 11 -51.36 -13.33 -16.64
C VAL A 11 -52.32 -14.40 -16.13
N ASN A 12 -52.01 -15.07 -15.04
CA ASN A 12 -53.07 -15.60 -14.18
C ASN A 12 -52.78 -15.37 -12.70
N LYS A 13 -53.85 -14.95 -12.06
CA LYS A 13 -54.01 -14.36 -10.74
C LYS A 13 -54.54 -15.45 -9.84
N GLU A 14 -53.96 -15.65 -8.66
CA GLU A 14 -54.74 -16.18 -7.54
C GLU A 14 -54.20 -15.68 -6.21
N SER A 15 -54.91 -14.69 -5.68
CA SER A 15 -54.83 -14.26 -4.30
C SER A 15 -55.64 -15.23 -3.45
N ASN A 16 -55.06 -15.76 -2.38
CA ASN A 16 -55.85 -16.33 -1.29
C ASN A 16 -55.31 -15.80 0.04
N MET A 17 -56.04 -14.83 0.59
CA MET A 17 -55.84 -14.29 1.93
C MET A 17 -56.86 -14.97 2.84
N LYS A 18 -56.38 -15.67 3.87
CA LYS A 18 -56.96 -15.76 5.23
C LYS A 18 -56.21 -16.79 6.05
N LYS A 19 -55.46 -16.32 7.04
CA LYS A 19 -55.57 -16.70 8.47
C LYS A 19 -54.47 -15.98 9.24
N THR A 20 -54.90 -14.98 9.97
CA THR A 20 -54.19 -14.23 10.99
C THR A 20 -53.68 -15.19 12.07
N PHE A 21 -52.36 -15.19 12.31
CA PHE A 21 -51.80 -15.57 13.60
C PHE A 21 -50.67 -14.59 13.94
N VAL A 22 -50.98 -13.69 14.87
CA VAL A 22 -50.04 -12.82 15.55
C VAL A 22 -49.31 -13.67 16.57
N PHE A 23 -48.01 -13.91 16.36
CA PHE A 23 -47.13 -14.42 17.43
C PHE A 23 -46.14 -13.33 17.81
N LEU A 24 -46.45 -12.72 18.95
CA LEU A 24 -45.65 -11.75 19.68
C LEU A 24 -44.39 -12.46 20.22
N THR A 25 -43.24 -12.25 19.59
CA THR A 25 -41.95 -12.69 20.15
C THR A 25 -41.34 -11.52 20.92
N ALA A 26 -41.57 -11.53 22.23
CA ALA A 26 -40.92 -10.59 23.15
C ALA A 26 -39.42 -10.95 23.27
N LEU A 27 -38.57 -9.97 23.00
CA LEU A 27 -37.13 -10.02 23.21
C LEU A 27 -36.81 -10.28 24.70
N LEU A 28 -36.09 -11.35 24.99
CA LEU A 28 -35.34 -11.49 26.23
C LEU A 28 -33.94 -10.89 26.02
N LEU A 29 -33.78 -9.61 26.36
CA LEU A 29 -32.47 -9.00 26.59
C LEU A 29 -31.93 -9.52 27.92
N ALA A 30 -31.08 -10.53 27.88
CA ALA A 30 -30.24 -10.88 29.02
C ALA A 30 -29.20 -9.76 29.22
N ALA A 31 -29.50 -8.81 30.10
CA ALA A 31 -28.54 -7.84 30.59
C ALA A 31 -27.60 -8.53 31.58
N CYS A 32 -26.41 -8.95 31.12
CA CYS A 32 -25.33 -9.31 32.03
C CYS A 32 -24.81 -8.04 32.72
N SER A 33 -25.25 -7.82 33.96
CA SER A 33 -24.66 -6.82 34.85
C SER A 33 -23.26 -7.32 35.29
N SER A 34 -22.20 -6.87 34.62
CA SER A 34 -20.85 -6.98 35.18
C SER A 34 -20.56 -5.75 36.03
N SER A 35 -20.36 -5.97 37.33
CA SER A 35 -19.99 -4.93 38.28
C SER A 35 -18.66 -4.27 37.87
N PRO A 36 -18.50 -2.94 38.02
CA PRO A 36 -17.26 -2.28 37.69
C PRO A 36 -16.19 -2.69 38.70
N SER A 37 -15.22 -3.48 38.24
CA SER A 37 -14.02 -3.79 39.02
C SER A 37 -13.15 -2.54 39.08
N THR A 38 -13.04 -1.97 40.27
CA THR A 38 -12.05 -0.96 40.64
C THR A 38 -10.66 -1.59 40.61
N LYS A 39 -10.04 -1.59 39.43
CA LYS A 39 -8.59 -1.67 39.28
C LYS A 39 -8.13 -0.33 38.68
N PRO A 40 -7.10 0.33 39.24
CA PRO A 40 -6.56 1.54 38.64
C PRO A 40 -6.01 1.16 37.26
N ALA A 41 -6.67 1.64 36.21
CA ALA A 41 -6.11 1.64 34.87
C ALA A 41 -4.85 2.51 34.92
N LEU A 42 -3.70 1.90 34.69
CA LEU A 42 -2.49 2.62 34.31
C LEU A 42 -2.85 3.39 33.03
N ASN A 43 -3.02 4.71 33.19
CA ASN A 43 -3.31 5.66 32.14
C ASN A 43 -2.17 5.70 31.12
N SER A 44 -2.16 4.74 30.19
CA SER A 44 -1.41 4.80 28.93
C SER A 44 -2.35 4.50 27.77
N GLN A 45 -3.52 5.16 27.78
CA GLN A 45 -4.23 5.50 26.55
C GLN A 45 -4.05 7.00 26.34
N VAL A 46 -2.82 7.39 25.97
CA VAL A 46 -2.65 8.63 25.22
C VAL A 46 -3.35 8.40 23.89
N ASN A 47 -4.56 8.95 23.81
CA ASN A 47 -5.26 9.35 22.62
C ASN A 47 -4.40 9.29 21.35
N ALA A 48 -4.46 8.17 20.62
CA ALA A 48 -4.37 8.22 19.16
C ALA A 48 -5.68 8.86 18.65
N LYS A 49 -5.96 10.10 19.07
CA LYS A 49 -6.90 10.96 18.35
C LYS A 49 -6.38 10.98 16.93
N ALA A 50 -7.29 10.82 15.97
CA ALA A 50 -7.01 10.98 14.56
C ALA A 50 -6.21 12.28 14.35
N GLN A 51 -4.88 12.16 14.31
CA GLN A 51 -4.00 13.20 13.84
C GLN A 51 -4.43 13.39 12.39
N GLY A 52 -5.18 14.46 12.12
CA GLY A 52 -5.75 14.71 10.79
C GLY A 52 -4.68 14.66 9.71
N ASP A 53 -5.09 14.34 8.49
CA ASP A 53 -4.22 14.32 7.32
C ASP A 53 -3.38 15.61 7.27
N VAL A 54 -2.06 15.51 7.42
CA VAL A 54 -1.15 16.64 7.24
C VAL A 54 -0.80 16.71 5.75
N PRO A 55 -1.38 17.63 4.96
CA PRO A 55 -1.00 17.76 3.57
C PRO A 55 0.46 18.22 3.47
N LEU A 56 1.20 17.60 2.56
CA LEU A 56 2.58 17.94 2.25
C LEU A 56 2.67 18.49 0.83
N VAL A 57 3.67 19.34 0.61
CA VAL A 57 4.03 19.81 -0.74
C VAL A 57 5.39 19.20 -1.07
N PRO A 58 5.44 18.08 -1.81
CA PRO A 58 6.70 17.49 -2.23
C PRO A 58 7.51 18.45 -3.10
N PRO A 59 8.85 18.39 -3.06
CA PRO A 59 9.69 19.20 -3.93
C PRO A 59 9.37 18.93 -5.39
N LYS A 60 9.18 19.99 -6.17
CA LYS A 60 8.90 19.88 -7.62
C LYS A 60 10.15 19.54 -8.42
N GLU A 61 11.28 20.06 -7.99
CA GLU A 61 12.57 19.79 -8.60
C GLU A 61 13.12 18.45 -8.11
N THR A 62 13.62 17.65 -9.05
CA THR A 62 14.25 16.38 -8.70
C THR A 62 15.64 16.64 -8.12
N LYS A 63 15.91 16.12 -6.92
CA LYS A 63 17.22 16.22 -6.27
C LYS A 63 18.29 15.51 -7.10
N ASN A 64 19.49 16.09 -7.17
CA ASN A 64 20.64 15.44 -7.83
C ASN A 64 20.89 14.03 -7.26
N GLY A 65 21.18 13.07 -8.15
CA GLY A 65 21.32 11.67 -7.79
C GLY A 65 20.01 10.90 -7.68
N PHE A 66 18.88 11.51 -8.07
CA PHE A 66 17.58 10.84 -8.16
C PHE A 66 17.05 10.88 -9.60
N LEU A 67 16.44 9.77 -10.02
CA LEU A 67 15.77 9.63 -11.32
C LEU A 67 14.28 9.41 -11.11
N GLN A 68 13.43 10.30 -11.63
CA GLN A 68 11.97 10.14 -11.55
C GLN A 68 11.49 9.02 -12.49
N LEU A 69 10.72 8.06 -11.95
CA LEU A 69 10.26 6.88 -12.69
C LEU A 69 8.99 7.11 -13.50
N VAL A 70 8.09 7.96 -13.01
CA VAL A 70 6.82 8.27 -13.67
C VAL A 70 6.59 9.78 -13.59
N PRO A 71 6.39 10.46 -14.74
CA PRO A 71 6.06 11.88 -14.74
C PRO A 71 4.84 12.18 -13.87
N GLY A 72 4.92 13.23 -13.05
CA GLY A 72 3.83 13.64 -12.16
C GLY A 72 3.65 12.80 -10.90
N ILE A 73 4.45 11.74 -10.71
CA ILE A 73 4.44 10.94 -9.47
C ILE A 73 5.78 11.14 -8.75
N PHE A 74 5.75 11.41 -7.45
CA PHE A 74 6.94 11.63 -6.63
C PHE A 74 7.65 10.31 -6.27
N TYR A 75 7.98 9.51 -7.30
CA TYR A 75 8.54 8.16 -7.22
C TYR A 75 9.88 8.11 -7.97
N TYR A 76 10.97 7.88 -7.23
CA TYR A 76 12.33 8.13 -7.71
C TYR A 76 13.27 6.96 -7.43
N VAL A 77 14.17 6.64 -8.34
CA VAL A 77 15.32 5.78 -8.06
C VAL A 77 16.44 6.64 -7.49
N ASP A 78 17.03 6.22 -6.37
CA ASP A 78 18.30 6.78 -5.90
C ASP A 78 19.44 6.15 -6.72
N THR A 79 20.02 6.92 -7.65
CA THR A 79 21.03 6.38 -8.58
C THR A 79 22.33 6.01 -7.87
N ASN A 80 22.62 6.61 -6.72
CA ASN A 80 23.82 6.30 -5.93
C ASN A 80 23.68 5.00 -5.15
N SER A 81 22.46 4.50 -4.99
CA SER A 81 22.18 3.23 -4.32
C SER A 81 22.30 2.00 -5.23
N VAL A 82 22.52 2.20 -6.54
CA VAL A 82 22.49 1.12 -7.53
C VAL A 82 23.81 0.34 -7.51
N TRP A 83 23.76 -0.98 -7.29
CA TRP A 83 24.93 -1.85 -7.34
C TRP A 83 24.60 -3.27 -7.82
N VAL A 84 25.58 -3.95 -8.43
CA VAL A 84 25.45 -5.35 -8.88
C VAL A 84 25.92 -6.27 -7.77
N ASP A 85 25.15 -7.32 -7.47
CA ASP A 85 25.50 -8.28 -6.41
C ASP A 85 26.89 -8.88 -6.63
N ASN A 86 27.63 -9.08 -5.54
CA ASN A 86 29.00 -9.59 -5.61
C ASN A 86 29.05 -11.11 -5.85
N LYS A 87 28.05 -11.86 -5.38
CA LYS A 87 27.93 -13.32 -5.51
C LYS A 87 27.08 -13.72 -6.71
N ASP A 88 25.95 -13.07 -6.94
CA ASP A 88 25.04 -13.36 -8.05
C ASP A 88 24.95 -12.18 -9.03
N LYS A 89 25.79 -12.20 -10.07
CA LYS A 89 25.88 -11.09 -11.04
C LYS A 89 24.62 -10.80 -11.85
N ARG A 90 23.59 -11.63 -11.71
CA ARG A 90 22.26 -11.38 -12.30
C ARG A 90 21.43 -10.39 -11.48
N LEU A 91 21.80 -10.15 -10.23
CA LEU A 91 21.04 -9.32 -9.30
C LEU A 91 21.59 -7.89 -9.28
N ILE A 92 20.68 -6.94 -9.46
CA ILE A 92 20.94 -5.50 -9.30
C ILE A 92 20.11 -5.01 -8.11
N HIS A 93 20.79 -4.35 -7.19
CA HIS A 93 20.24 -3.82 -5.96
C HIS A 93 20.11 -2.31 -6.08
N PHE A 94 19.03 -1.74 -5.58
CA PHE A 94 18.81 -0.30 -5.59
C PHE A 94 17.70 0.09 -4.62
N ASP A 95 17.65 1.37 -4.30
CA ASP A 95 16.58 1.97 -3.53
C ASP A 95 15.66 2.80 -4.43
N VAL A 96 14.38 2.70 -4.11
CA VAL A 96 13.35 3.60 -4.63
C VAL A 96 12.84 4.47 -3.50
N VAL A 97 12.73 5.76 -3.74
CA VAL A 97 12.27 6.76 -2.78
C VAL A 97 10.96 7.37 -3.25
N ILE A 98 10.02 7.48 -2.32
CA ILE A 98 8.70 8.08 -2.53
C ILE A 98 8.59 9.31 -1.63
N ASN A 99 8.40 10.50 -2.20
CA ASN A 99 8.00 11.67 -1.40
C ASN A 99 6.49 11.65 -1.23
N LEU A 100 6.02 11.75 0.01
CA LEU A 100 4.62 11.62 0.38
C LEU A 100 3.89 12.95 0.21
N ASP A 101 2.65 12.89 -0.24
CA ASP A 101 1.72 14.03 -0.30
C ASP A 101 0.97 14.25 1.03
N LYS A 102 1.07 13.27 1.94
CA LYS A 102 0.50 13.32 3.29
C LYS A 102 1.50 12.81 4.33
N GLY A 103 1.57 13.50 5.46
CA GLY A 103 2.41 13.12 6.60
C GLY A 103 1.89 11.87 7.29
N LEU A 104 2.79 10.92 7.57
CA LEU A 104 2.46 9.68 8.30
C LEU A 104 3.10 9.67 9.69
N TYR A 105 2.30 9.60 10.76
CA TYR A 105 2.78 9.54 12.14
C TYR A 105 3.28 8.13 12.51
N VAL A 106 4.51 7.82 12.13
CA VAL A 106 5.13 6.49 12.28
C VAL A 106 6.30 6.44 13.27
N PHE A 107 6.67 7.59 13.87
CA PHE A 107 7.77 7.70 14.83
C PHE A 107 7.26 7.56 16.27
N LYS A 108 7.51 6.40 16.90
CA LYS A 108 7.01 6.11 18.26
C LYS A 108 7.59 7.02 19.34
N ASP A 109 8.88 7.33 19.21
CA ASP A 109 9.61 8.14 20.18
C ASP A 109 9.47 9.65 19.90
N HIS A 110 8.82 10.02 18.77
CA HIS A 110 8.59 11.40 18.35
C HIS A 110 7.13 11.56 17.86
N PRO A 111 6.14 11.62 18.77
CA PRO A 111 4.71 11.54 18.41
C PRO A 111 4.19 12.73 17.59
N THR A 112 4.90 13.86 17.58
CA THR A 112 4.58 15.03 16.73
C THR A 112 5.26 14.98 15.36
N LEU A 113 6.20 14.06 15.17
CA LEU A 113 6.94 13.90 13.92
C LEU A 113 6.17 12.98 12.99
N TYR A 114 6.09 13.38 11.72
CA TYR A 114 5.51 12.58 10.65
C TYR A 114 6.54 12.35 9.55
N ALA A 115 6.40 11.22 8.85
CA ALA A 115 7.24 10.90 7.72
C ALA A 115 6.83 11.72 6.51
N LYS A 116 7.82 12.21 5.77
CA LYS A 116 7.65 12.93 4.50
C LYS A 116 8.10 12.10 3.31
N SER A 117 8.86 11.03 3.54
CA SER A 117 9.22 10.09 2.48
C SER A 117 9.32 8.65 2.98
N MET A 118 9.34 7.73 2.02
CA MET A 118 9.59 6.32 2.21
C MET A 118 10.69 5.86 1.25
N ARG A 119 11.67 5.11 1.75
CA ARG A 119 12.71 4.46 0.96
C ARG A 119 12.46 2.96 0.95
N GLN A 120 12.49 2.35 -0.22
CA GLN A 120 12.21 0.95 -0.44
C GLN A 120 13.41 0.28 -1.09
N TYR A 121 13.98 -0.72 -0.41
CA TYR A 121 15.08 -1.50 -0.94
C TYR A 121 14.57 -2.58 -1.88
N LYS A 122 15.15 -2.64 -3.08
CA LYS A 122 14.74 -3.49 -4.19
C LYS A 122 15.88 -4.34 -4.72
N ILE A 123 15.50 -5.47 -5.30
CA ILE A 123 16.40 -6.33 -6.07
C ILE A 123 15.73 -6.64 -7.40
N LEU A 124 16.45 -6.44 -8.49
CA LEU A 124 16.07 -6.83 -9.84
C LEU A 124 16.94 -8.00 -10.28
N ASN A 125 16.31 -9.06 -10.77
CA ASN A 125 17.01 -10.16 -11.43
C ASN A 125 16.98 -9.96 -12.95
N CYS A 126 18.13 -9.72 -13.56
CA CYS A 126 18.27 -9.44 -14.99
C CYS A 126 18.12 -10.65 -15.92
N GLU A 127 18.16 -11.87 -15.39
CA GLU A 127 17.91 -13.06 -16.18
C GLU A 127 16.41 -13.36 -16.28
N SER A 128 15.71 -13.30 -15.15
CA SER A 128 14.29 -13.65 -15.06
C SER A 128 13.33 -12.47 -15.15
N HIS A 129 13.84 -11.24 -15.04
CA HIS A 129 13.04 -10.00 -14.93
C HIS A 129 12.10 -9.97 -13.72
N TYR A 130 12.40 -10.77 -12.68
CA TYR A 130 11.73 -10.67 -11.40
C TYR A 130 12.24 -9.48 -10.60
N PHE A 131 11.30 -8.79 -9.95
CA PHE A 131 11.55 -7.67 -9.08
C PHE A 131 11.10 -8.02 -7.66
N THR A 132 12.01 -7.90 -6.70
CA THR A 132 11.77 -8.18 -5.29
C THR A 132 11.77 -6.89 -4.50
N HIS A 133 10.64 -6.60 -3.85
CA HIS A 133 10.57 -5.69 -2.72
C HIS A 133 11.16 -6.40 -1.50
N VAL A 134 12.20 -5.83 -0.89
CA VAL A 134 12.83 -6.42 0.30
C VAL A 134 12.33 -5.78 1.59
N ARG A 135 12.34 -4.45 1.64
CA ARG A 135 11.94 -3.68 2.82
C ARG A 135 11.54 -2.25 2.47
N SER A 136 10.83 -1.60 3.41
CA SER A 136 10.46 -0.19 3.42
C SER A 136 10.85 0.48 4.73
N ASP A 137 11.39 1.68 4.62
CA ASP A 137 11.80 2.53 5.72
C ASP A 137 11.16 3.91 5.53
N PHE A 138 10.65 4.50 6.62
CA PHE A 138 10.06 5.84 6.62
C PHE A 138 11.03 6.87 7.18
N TYR A 139 10.94 8.08 6.63
CA TYR A 139 11.89 9.15 6.88
C TYR A 139 11.19 10.47 7.15
N ALA A 140 11.71 11.22 8.12
CA ALA A 140 11.15 12.49 8.57
C ALA A 140 11.29 13.61 7.53
N ASP A 141 12.25 13.50 6.62
CA ASP A 141 12.44 14.44 5.51
C ASP A 141 12.15 13.80 4.16
N PHE A 142 12.08 14.63 3.12
CA PHE A 142 11.99 14.15 1.74
C PHE A 142 13.27 13.42 1.33
N TRP A 143 13.23 12.72 0.20
CA TRP A 143 14.39 12.05 -0.40
C TRP A 143 14.94 10.85 0.40
N GLY A 144 14.16 10.35 1.37
CA GLY A 144 14.57 9.23 2.22
C GLY A 144 15.68 9.61 3.19
N ASP A 145 15.67 10.86 3.68
CA ASP A 145 16.67 11.44 4.59
C ASP A 145 16.10 11.78 5.97
N GLY A 146 16.98 12.06 6.93
CA GLY A 146 16.61 12.46 8.29
C GLY A 146 16.31 11.27 9.21
N ILE A 147 15.48 11.50 10.23
CA ILE A 147 15.15 10.47 11.24
C ILE A 147 14.43 9.31 10.55
N ARG A 148 14.94 8.09 10.76
CA ARG A 148 14.43 6.85 10.15
C ARG A 148 13.60 6.04 11.15
N THR A 149 12.51 5.45 10.67
CA THR A 149 11.79 4.37 11.37
C THR A 149 11.40 3.27 10.38
N ALA A 150 11.20 2.05 10.88
CA ALA A 150 10.86 0.89 10.06
C ALA A 150 9.79 0.04 10.75
N PRO A 151 8.84 -0.53 10.00
CA PRO A 151 7.95 -1.57 10.54
C PRO A 151 8.76 -2.73 11.15
N LYS A 152 8.32 -3.21 12.32
CA LYS A 152 8.98 -4.34 13.03
C LYS A 152 8.98 -5.63 12.22
N ARG A 153 7.94 -5.85 11.40
CA ARG A 153 7.79 -7.01 10.53
C ARG A 153 7.69 -6.52 9.11
N GLN A 154 8.53 -7.09 8.24
CA GLN A 154 8.56 -6.77 6.83
C GLN A 154 8.53 -8.07 6.04
N SER A 155 7.65 -8.11 5.04
CA SER A 155 7.55 -9.23 4.13
C SER A 155 8.23 -8.87 2.82
N GLN A 156 9.04 -9.78 2.32
CA GLN A 156 9.55 -9.68 0.96
C GLN A 156 8.46 -10.10 -0.01
N HIS A 157 8.37 -9.41 -1.15
CA HIS A 157 7.44 -9.76 -2.20
C HIS A 157 8.12 -9.67 -3.56
N THR A 158 8.02 -10.73 -4.34
CA THR A 158 8.60 -10.84 -5.68
C THR A 158 7.50 -10.89 -6.72
N ILE A 159 7.62 -10.05 -7.74
CA ILE A 159 6.69 -9.97 -8.86
C ILE A 159 7.45 -10.10 -10.19
N ALA A 160 6.81 -10.70 -11.19
CA ALA A 160 7.26 -10.56 -12.57
C ALA A 160 6.96 -9.12 -13.02
N LEU A 161 7.95 -8.44 -13.60
CA LEU A 161 7.72 -7.11 -14.14
C LEU A 161 6.82 -7.20 -15.37
N GLN A 162 5.71 -6.46 -15.34
CA GLN A 162 4.79 -6.39 -16.48
C GLN A 162 5.42 -5.56 -17.60
N PRO A 163 5.39 -6.04 -18.85
CA PRO A 163 5.78 -5.24 -20.01
C PRO A 163 5.06 -3.88 -19.99
N GLN A 164 5.73 -2.83 -20.47
CA GLN A 164 5.23 -1.44 -20.49
C GLN A 164 5.10 -0.72 -19.13
N SER A 165 5.35 -1.39 -18.00
CA SER A 165 5.46 -0.68 -16.72
C SER A 165 6.76 0.13 -16.63
N SER A 166 6.75 1.23 -15.86
CA SER A 166 7.95 2.05 -15.64
C SER A 166 9.09 1.26 -15.00
N LEU A 167 8.77 0.35 -14.06
CA LEU A 167 9.75 -0.55 -13.45
C LEU A 167 10.31 -1.57 -14.45
N TYR A 168 9.53 -2.01 -15.44
CA TYR A 168 10.03 -2.85 -16.52
C TYR A 168 11.03 -2.11 -17.39
N THR A 169 10.72 -0.88 -17.82
CA THR A 169 11.65 -0.04 -18.60
C THR A 169 12.92 0.25 -17.82
N LEU A 170 12.81 0.59 -16.54
CA LEU A 170 13.96 0.75 -15.65
C LEU A 170 14.81 -0.52 -15.63
N GLY A 171 14.16 -1.68 -15.48
CA GLY A 171 14.84 -2.96 -15.44
C GLY A 171 15.60 -3.27 -16.72
N GLN A 172 14.99 -3.01 -17.89
CA GLN A 172 15.68 -3.15 -19.18
C GLN A 172 16.93 -2.27 -19.27
N VAL A 173 16.83 -1.00 -18.88
CA VAL A 173 17.97 -0.06 -18.91
C VAL A 173 19.08 -0.51 -17.95
N MET A 174 18.73 -0.84 -16.70
CA MET A 174 19.70 -1.30 -15.70
C MET A 174 20.40 -2.57 -16.17
N CYS A 175 19.64 -3.56 -16.64
CA CYS A 175 20.21 -4.82 -17.10
C CYS A 175 21.08 -4.64 -18.36
N ALA A 176 20.66 -3.82 -19.33
CA ALA A 176 21.47 -3.57 -20.52
C ALA A 176 22.83 -2.93 -20.21
N ASN A 177 22.91 -2.09 -19.17
CA ASN A 177 24.14 -1.35 -18.84
C ASN A 177 25.02 -2.06 -17.81
N MET A 178 24.41 -2.83 -16.89
CA MET A 178 25.11 -3.36 -15.71
C MET A 178 25.24 -4.88 -15.72
N TYR A 179 24.35 -5.59 -16.41
CA TYR A 179 24.41 -7.04 -16.50
C TYR A 179 25.37 -7.47 -17.62
N ARG A 180 26.50 -8.06 -17.23
CA ARG A 180 27.45 -8.69 -18.16
C ARG A 180 27.24 -10.20 -18.12
N ARG A 181 26.65 -10.76 -19.18
CA ARG A 181 26.67 -12.21 -19.40
C ARG A 181 28.14 -12.62 -19.55
N LYS A 182 28.60 -13.49 -18.65
CA LYS A 182 29.90 -14.16 -18.79
C LYS A 182 29.79 -15.31 -19.78
#